data_AF-A0AAQ4FAW5-F1
#
_entry.id   AF-A0AAQ4FAW5-F1
#
_cell.length_a   1.000
_cell.length_b   1.000
_cell.length_c   1.000
_cell.angle_alpha   90.00
_cell.angle_beta   90.00
_cell.angle_gamma   90.00
#
_symmetry.space_group_name_H-M   'P 1'
#
loop_
_entity.id
_entity.type
_entity.pdbx_description
1 polymer ?
#
loop_
_entity_poly.entity_id
_entity_poly.type
_entity_poly.pdbx_seq_one_letter_code
_entity_poly.pdbx_strand_id
1 'polypeptide(L)'
;MADTVSVTTENWKGRLKFERVCTSSGLLDRCGLISEPQSWNRVLYGLNYELAETRPGKLRLRYAPHDPVDKSRVTTAPMHSDAAFLISWLVEHHSCIDELGITSTVSADEASAPLRLRRPPGKDIRCLDIILGNDEDPRFYLAEEDVDALRGIEQLHISDGIAMVESRVVTLLRNNSSSLRTVQLSYSNLSQGVQDALQCLEM
;
A
#
# COMPACT_ATOMS: atom_id res chain seq x y z
N MET A 1 -30.45 -18.76 -10.81
CA MET A 1 -29.89 -17.81 -11.79
C MET A 1 -29.16 -16.77 -10.97
N ALA A 2 -27.82 -16.79 -10.99
CA ALA A 2 -27.00 -15.82 -10.28
C ALA A 2 -26.72 -14.65 -11.23
N ASP A 3 -27.13 -13.45 -10.85
CA ASP A 3 -26.85 -12.23 -11.61
C ASP A 3 -25.36 -11.92 -11.54
N THR A 4 -24.65 -12.19 -12.63
CA THR A 4 -23.27 -11.76 -12.83
C THR A 4 -23.28 -10.25 -13.10
N VAL A 5 -23.17 -9.46 -12.03
CA VAL A 5 -22.96 -8.01 -12.15
C VAL A 5 -21.51 -7.78 -12.60
N SER A 6 -21.32 -7.58 -13.90
CA SER A 6 -20.07 -7.12 -14.48
C SER A 6 -19.80 -5.68 -14.01
N VAL A 7 -18.98 -5.52 -12.97
CA VAL A 7 -18.48 -4.21 -12.56
C VAL A 7 -17.34 -3.83 -13.51
N THR A 8 -17.67 -3.04 -14.53
CA THR A 8 -16.68 -2.32 -15.34
C THR A 8 -16.06 -1.22 -14.48
N THR A 9 -14.76 -1.01 -14.64
CA THR A 9 -13.92 -0.07 -13.87
C THR A 9 -14.28 1.40 -14.10
N GLU A 10 -15.22 1.71 -14.98
CA GLU A 10 -15.50 3.08 -15.43
C GLU A 10 -16.30 3.97 -14.46
N ASN A 11 -16.67 3.53 -13.25
CA ASN A 11 -17.50 4.42 -12.41
C ASN A 11 -17.41 4.24 -10.89
N TRP A 12 -16.25 3.80 -10.35
CA TRP A 12 -16.07 3.78 -8.89
C TRP A 12 -16.13 5.18 -8.27
N LYS A 13 -15.67 6.21 -9.01
CA LYS A 13 -15.73 7.63 -8.62
C LYS A 13 -17.16 8.11 -8.33
N GLY A 14 -18.17 7.56 -9.02
CA GLY A 14 -19.59 7.86 -8.77
C GLY A 14 -20.25 7.01 -7.68
N ARG A 15 -19.60 5.93 -7.21
CA ARG A 15 -20.16 4.98 -6.23
C ARG A 15 -19.62 5.17 -4.83
N LEU A 16 -18.44 5.76 -4.69
CA LEU A 16 -17.81 5.99 -3.40
C LEU A 16 -18.13 7.40 -2.88
N LYS A 17 -18.61 7.49 -1.64
CA LYS A 17 -18.75 8.76 -0.93
C LYS A 17 -17.41 9.07 -0.26
N PHE A 18 -16.57 9.87 -0.93
CA PHE A 18 -15.28 10.36 -0.40
C PHE A 18 -15.44 11.28 0.83
N GLU A 19 -16.66 11.65 1.18
CA GLU A 19 -17.00 12.59 2.26
C GLU A 19 -16.82 12.01 3.69
N ARG A 20 -16.69 10.68 3.85
CA ARG A 20 -16.62 10.02 5.17
C ARG A 20 -15.20 9.56 5.54
N VAL A 21 -14.31 10.54 5.66
CA VAL A 21 -12.91 10.37 6.09
C VAL A 21 -12.80 10.22 7.62
N CYS A 22 -11.67 9.70 8.10
CA CYS A 22 -11.42 9.62 9.55
C CYS A 22 -11.31 11.03 10.14
N THR A 23 -12.31 11.48 10.90
CA THR A 23 -12.19 12.69 11.72
C THR A 23 -11.23 12.43 12.88
N SER A 24 -10.43 13.43 13.24
CA SER A 24 -9.40 13.35 14.29
C SER A 24 -9.96 13.22 15.71
N SER A 25 -11.28 13.16 15.88
CA SER A 25 -11.95 13.25 17.17
C SER A 25 -12.76 12.00 17.52
N GLY A 26 -12.16 11.14 18.34
CA GLY A 26 -12.85 10.40 19.41
C GLY A 26 -13.99 9.45 19.04
N LEU A 27 -13.70 8.14 19.13
CA LEU A 27 -14.55 7.04 19.64
C LEU A 27 -15.98 6.78 19.12
N LEU A 28 -16.63 7.68 18.37
CA LEU A 28 -18.04 7.50 17.97
C LEU A 28 -18.32 7.72 16.48
N ASP A 29 -17.49 8.46 15.74
CA ASP A 29 -17.57 8.49 14.28
C ASP A 29 -16.75 7.34 13.69
N ARG A 30 -17.42 6.19 13.50
CA ARG A 30 -16.80 5.05 12.82
C ARG A 30 -16.46 5.46 11.39
N CYS A 31 -15.18 5.48 11.06
CA CYS A 31 -14.66 5.64 9.71
C CYS A 31 -15.51 4.85 8.69
N GLY A 32 -15.83 5.47 7.55
CA GLY A 32 -16.62 4.83 6.50
C GLY A 32 -16.02 3.52 5.99
N LEU A 33 -14.68 3.39 5.99
CA LEU A 33 -14.01 2.14 5.63
C LEU A 33 -14.30 1.00 6.61
N ILE A 34 -14.35 1.30 7.92
CA ILE A 34 -14.61 0.29 8.96
C ILE A 34 -16.09 -0.11 8.95
N SER A 35 -16.97 0.84 8.67
CA SER A 35 -18.42 0.60 8.69
C SER A 35 -18.90 -0.22 7.49
N GLU A 36 -18.23 -0.11 6.35
CA GLU A 36 -18.65 -0.73 5.08
C GLU A 36 -17.50 -1.44 4.33
N PRO A 37 -16.71 -2.32 4.98
CA PRO A 37 -15.50 -2.90 4.37
C PRO A 37 -15.82 -3.73 3.12
N GLN A 38 -17.00 -4.37 3.05
CA GLN A 38 -17.42 -5.13 1.88
C GLN A 38 -17.68 -4.24 0.65
N SER A 39 -18.22 -3.04 0.84
CA SER A 39 -18.45 -2.09 -0.26
C SER A 39 -17.12 -1.63 -0.85
N TRP A 40 -16.13 -1.35 0.01
CA TRP A 40 -14.79 -0.96 -0.40
C TRP A 40 -14.03 -2.12 -1.05
N ASN A 41 -14.11 -3.32 -0.50
CA ASN A 41 -13.47 -4.50 -1.09
C ASN A 41 -14.04 -4.84 -2.47
N ARG A 42 -15.31 -4.55 -2.78
CA ARG A 42 -15.82 -4.69 -4.16
C ARG A 42 -15.14 -3.75 -5.16
N VAL A 43 -14.75 -2.56 -4.72
CA VAL A 43 -14.00 -1.60 -5.55
C VAL A 43 -12.55 -2.03 -5.66
N LEU A 44 -11.91 -2.36 -4.53
CA LEU A 44 -10.51 -2.76 -4.46
C LEU A 44 -10.24 -4.11 -5.17
N TYR A 45 -11.23 -5.00 -5.24
CA TYR A 45 -11.15 -6.26 -5.98
C TYR A 45 -10.76 -6.02 -7.45
N GLY A 46 -11.32 -4.97 -8.08
CA GLY A 46 -10.98 -4.60 -9.46
C GLY A 46 -9.56 -4.08 -9.63
N LEU A 47 -8.85 -3.82 -8.53
CA LEU A 47 -7.49 -3.29 -8.48
C LEU A 47 -6.50 -4.30 -7.89
N ASN A 48 -6.93 -5.54 -7.56
CA ASN A 48 -6.16 -6.55 -6.85
C ASN A 48 -5.73 -6.13 -5.43
N TYR A 49 -6.60 -5.41 -4.72
CA TYR A 49 -6.40 -5.03 -3.33
C TYR A 49 -7.57 -5.44 -2.46
N GLU A 50 -7.31 -5.56 -1.16
CA GLU A 50 -8.35 -5.75 -0.16
C GLU A 50 -8.02 -5.05 1.16
N LEU A 51 -9.09 -4.73 1.90
CA LEU A 51 -9.06 -4.29 3.28
C LEU A 51 -9.45 -5.46 4.20
N ALA A 52 -8.64 -5.67 5.22
CA ALA A 52 -8.92 -6.61 6.30
C ALA A 52 -8.73 -5.92 7.66
N GLU A 53 -9.61 -6.18 8.62
CA GLU A 53 -9.42 -5.69 9.99
C GLU A 53 -8.36 -6.55 10.71
N THR A 54 -7.30 -5.92 11.20
CA THR A 54 -6.20 -6.61 11.90
C THR A 54 -6.37 -6.58 13.41
N ARG A 55 -6.98 -5.50 13.90
CA ARG A 55 -7.37 -5.30 15.31
C ARG A 55 -8.54 -4.31 15.35
N PRO A 56 -9.31 -4.25 16.45
CA PRO A 56 -10.49 -3.41 16.54
C PRO A 56 -10.24 -1.96 16.08
N GLY A 57 -10.90 -1.57 15.00
CA GLY A 57 -10.83 -0.23 14.43
C GLY A 57 -9.61 0.07 13.55
N LYS A 58 -8.81 -0.96 13.21
CA LYS A 58 -7.60 -0.84 12.40
C LYS A 58 -7.59 -1.82 11.24
N LEU A 59 -7.19 -1.30 10.08
CA LEU A 59 -7.28 -1.98 8.80
C LEU A 59 -5.88 -2.17 8.21
N ARG A 60 -5.69 -3.33 7.59
CA ARG A 60 -4.64 -3.59 6.62
C ARG A 60 -5.20 -3.41 5.22
N LEU A 61 -4.56 -2.57 4.41
CA LEU A 61 -4.74 -2.53 2.98
C LEU A 61 -3.61 -3.34 2.34
N ARG A 62 -3.90 -4.43 1.62
CA ARG A 62 -2.85 -5.27 1.02
C ARG A 62 -3.16 -5.63 -0.42
N TYR A 63 -2.09 -5.89 -1.17
CA TYR A 63 -2.17 -6.58 -2.45
C TYR A 63 -2.73 -7.99 -2.27
N ALA A 64 -3.73 -8.34 -3.07
CA ALA A 64 -4.37 -9.63 -3.09
C ALA A 64 -4.73 -9.96 -4.55
N PRO A 65 -3.82 -10.60 -5.30
CA PRO A 65 -4.09 -10.96 -6.69
C PRO A 65 -5.24 -11.98 -6.70
N HIS A 66 -6.29 -11.67 -7.45
CA HIS A 66 -7.41 -12.57 -7.63
C HIS A 66 -7.21 -13.40 -8.91
N ASP A 67 -7.48 -14.71 -8.80
CA ASP A 67 -7.26 -15.68 -9.87
C ASP A 67 -7.95 -15.22 -11.17
N PRO A 68 -7.26 -15.20 -12.33
CA PRO A 68 -7.80 -14.70 -13.58
C PRO A 68 -8.71 -15.76 -14.21
N VAL A 69 -9.86 -16.03 -13.58
CA VAL A 69 -10.95 -16.74 -14.25
C VAL A 69 -11.50 -15.90 -15.41
N ASP A 70 -11.19 -14.60 -15.43
CA ASP A 70 -11.55 -13.66 -16.48
C ASP A 70 -10.30 -12.96 -17.06
N LYS A 71 -9.50 -13.73 -17.82
CA LYS A 71 -8.31 -13.26 -18.57
C LYS A 71 -8.59 -12.14 -19.59
N SER A 72 -9.84 -11.69 -19.71
CA SER A 72 -10.23 -10.56 -20.56
C SER A 72 -9.86 -9.20 -19.97
N ARG A 73 -9.57 -9.13 -18.66
CA ARG A 73 -9.16 -7.91 -17.97
C ARG A 73 -7.64 -7.74 -17.99
N VAL A 74 -7.09 -7.46 -19.18
CA VAL A 74 -5.74 -6.90 -19.27
C VAL A 74 -5.73 -5.61 -18.45
N THR A 75 -4.94 -5.57 -17.39
CA THR A 75 -4.70 -4.38 -16.57
C THR A 75 -4.03 -3.33 -17.46
N THR A 76 -4.78 -2.29 -17.80
CA THR A 76 -4.28 -1.19 -18.63
C THR A 76 -3.61 -0.13 -17.75
N ALA A 77 -2.66 0.64 -18.29
CA ALA A 77 -2.01 1.74 -17.55
C ALA A 77 -2.99 2.73 -16.85
N PRO A 78 -4.15 3.09 -17.44
CA PRO A 78 -5.19 3.87 -16.74
C PRO A 78 -5.73 3.22 -15.46
N MET A 79 -5.73 1.89 -15.36
CA MET A 79 -6.14 1.19 -14.14
C MET A 79 -5.06 1.29 -13.05
N HIS A 80 -3.78 1.34 -13.42
CA HIS A 80 -2.69 1.56 -12.46
C HIS A 80 -2.74 2.97 -11.88
N SER A 81 -3.01 4.00 -12.68
CA SER A 81 -3.11 5.37 -12.18
C SER A 81 -4.33 5.58 -11.26
N ASP A 82 -5.48 5.00 -11.60
CA ASP A 82 -6.65 5.02 -10.73
C ASP A 82 -6.41 4.23 -9.43
N ALA A 83 -5.70 3.09 -9.49
CA ALA A 83 -5.32 2.33 -8.31
C ALA A 83 -4.37 3.11 -7.40
N ALA A 84 -3.31 3.70 -7.96
CA ALA A 84 -2.35 4.49 -7.21
C ALA A 84 -3.02 5.69 -6.55
N PHE A 85 -3.91 6.39 -7.27
CA PHE A 85 -4.70 7.48 -6.71
C PHE A 85 -5.56 6.99 -5.54
N LEU A 86 -6.32 5.90 -5.72
CA LEU A 86 -7.22 5.42 -4.69
C LEU A 86 -6.47 4.96 -3.44
N ILE A 87 -5.39 4.20 -3.60
CA ILE A 87 -4.54 3.74 -2.49
C ILE A 87 -3.94 4.95 -1.78
N SER A 88 -3.38 5.92 -2.51
CA SER A 88 -2.83 7.16 -1.93
C SER A 88 -3.90 7.91 -1.13
N TRP A 89 -5.08 8.11 -1.71
CA TRP A 89 -6.20 8.80 -1.07
C TRP A 89 -6.64 8.08 0.21
N LEU A 90 -6.79 6.75 0.15
CA LEU A 90 -7.16 5.93 1.31
C LEU A 90 -6.14 6.08 2.43
N VAL A 91 -4.86 5.97 2.12
CA VAL A 91 -3.77 6.07 3.08
C VAL A 91 -3.69 7.45 3.71
N GLU A 92 -3.84 8.53 2.92
CA GLU A 92 -3.76 9.91 3.39
C GLU A 92 -4.95 10.29 4.30
N HIS A 93 -6.15 9.81 3.95
CA HIS A 93 -7.39 10.28 4.58
C HIS A 93 -7.91 9.35 5.69
N HIS A 94 -7.43 8.11 5.77
CA HIS A 94 -7.93 7.12 6.73
C HIS A 94 -6.85 6.60 7.68
N SER A 95 -6.81 7.19 8.88
CA SER A 95 -5.94 6.77 10.00
C SER A 95 -6.26 5.40 10.58
N CYS A 96 -7.38 4.79 10.17
CA CYS A 96 -7.67 3.40 10.52
C CYS A 96 -6.77 2.45 9.73
N ILE A 97 -6.25 2.83 8.57
CA ILE A 97 -5.25 2.03 7.85
C ILE A 97 -3.91 2.24 8.55
N ASP A 98 -3.41 1.24 9.27
CA ASP A 98 -2.10 1.27 9.94
C ASP A 98 -1.15 0.18 9.43
N GLU A 99 -1.61 -0.66 8.51
CA GLU A 99 -0.79 -1.64 7.82
C GLU A 99 -1.03 -1.54 6.31
N LEU A 100 0.05 -1.49 5.54
CA LEU A 100 0.02 -1.27 4.10
C LEU A 100 0.91 -2.30 3.41
N GLY A 101 0.32 -3.10 2.51
CA GLY A 101 1.01 -3.99 1.59
C GLY A 101 0.83 -3.51 0.16
N ILE A 102 1.92 -3.20 -0.54
CA ILE A 102 1.90 -2.67 -1.90
C ILE A 102 2.76 -3.48 -2.86
N THR A 103 2.33 -3.54 -4.12
CA THR A 103 3.24 -3.91 -5.21
C THR A 103 4.05 -2.70 -5.63
N SER A 104 5.35 -2.85 -5.85
CA SER A 104 6.21 -1.77 -6.33
C SER A 104 7.07 -2.21 -7.51
N THR A 105 7.41 -1.27 -8.37
CA THR A 105 8.42 -1.41 -9.43
C THR A 105 9.61 -0.47 -9.19
N VAL A 106 10.75 -0.78 -9.84
CA VAL A 106 12.04 -0.08 -9.68
C VAL A 106 11.99 1.34 -10.22
N SER A 107 11.42 1.46 -11.41
CA SER A 107 11.53 2.64 -12.25
C SER A 107 10.16 3.21 -12.53
N ALA A 108 10.11 4.54 -12.56
CA ALA A 108 9.03 5.24 -13.22
C ALA A 108 9.14 4.95 -14.73
N ASP A 109 8.39 3.96 -15.23
CA ASP A 109 8.13 3.79 -16.66
C ASP A 109 6.80 4.49 -17.02
N GLU A 110 6.51 4.65 -18.31
CA GLU A 110 5.26 5.29 -18.78
C GLU A 110 3.99 4.57 -18.29
N ALA A 111 4.11 3.33 -17.83
CA ALA A 111 2.99 2.50 -17.35
C ALA A 111 2.85 2.49 -15.81
N SER A 112 3.78 3.12 -15.10
CA SER A 112 3.83 3.15 -13.64
C SER A 112 3.17 4.40 -13.09
N ALA A 113 2.52 4.26 -11.94
CA ALA A 113 1.83 5.35 -11.28
C ALA A 113 2.48 5.67 -9.91
N PRO A 114 2.71 6.96 -9.60
CA PRO A 114 3.28 7.36 -8.32
C PRO A 114 2.29 7.06 -7.19
N LEU A 115 2.76 6.33 -6.18
CA LEU A 115 2.01 6.15 -4.95
C LEU A 115 2.48 7.18 -3.92
N ARG A 116 1.54 8.01 -3.46
CA ARG A 116 1.80 9.07 -2.47
C ARG A 116 1.35 8.59 -1.10
N LEU A 117 2.27 8.62 -0.15
CA LEU A 117 2.04 8.14 1.22
C LEU A 117 2.09 9.28 2.24
N ARG A 118 1.70 10.48 1.81
CA ARG A 118 1.63 11.66 2.68
C ARG A 118 0.59 11.44 3.76
N ARG A 119 1.01 11.59 5.01
CA ARG A 119 0.12 11.44 6.16
C ARG A 119 0.18 12.65 7.09
N PRO A 120 -0.96 13.02 7.70
CA PRO A 120 -0.94 13.98 8.80
C PRO A 120 -0.08 13.46 9.96
N PRO A 121 0.57 14.36 10.73
CA PRO A 121 1.39 13.96 11.89
C PRO A 121 0.62 13.05 12.86
N GLY A 122 1.30 12.01 13.36
CA GLY A 122 0.74 11.06 14.34
C GLY A 122 -0.21 10.00 13.75
N LYS A 123 -0.27 9.85 12.43
CA LYS A 123 -1.03 8.80 11.73
C LYS A 123 -0.09 7.81 11.05
N ASP A 124 0.72 7.09 11.82
CA ASP A 124 1.82 6.32 11.23
C ASP A 124 1.35 5.01 10.57
N ILE A 125 2.07 4.59 9.53
CA ILE A 125 1.98 3.22 8.99
C ILE A 125 2.91 2.38 9.84
N ARG A 126 2.33 1.46 10.59
CA ARG A 126 3.02 0.64 11.57
C ARG A 126 3.65 -0.60 10.92
N CYS A 127 3.00 -1.15 9.90
CA CYS A 127 3.53 -2.26 9.09
C CYS A 127 3.52 -1.86 7.62
N LEU A 128 4.69 -1.97 6.97
CA LEU A 128 4.88 -1.74 5.55
C LEU A 128 5.42 -3.01 4.90
N ASP A 129 4.64 -3.55 3.97
CA ASP A 129 4.99 -4.71 3.17
C ASP A 129 5.12 -4.27 1.70
N ILE A 130 6.30 -4.45 1.12
CA ILE A 130 6.60 -4.05 -0.26
C ILE A 130 6.95 -5.32 -1.02
N ILE A 131 6.04 -5.71 -1.91
CA ILE A 131 6.20 -6.83 -2.82
C ILE A 131 6.63 -6.25 -4.15
N LEU A 132 7.70 -6.77 -4.75
CA LEU A 132 8.06 -6.36 -6.10
C LEU A 132 7.13 -7.05 -7.10
N GLY A 133 6.41 -6.24 -7.86
CA GLY A 133 5.43 -6.75 -8.84
C GLY A 133 6.11 -7.31 -10.08
N ASN A 134 5.57 -8.39 -10.62
CA ASN A 134 5.89 -8.88 -11.96
C ASN A 134 5.28 -7.96 -13.04
N ASP A 135 5.60 -8.22 -14.31
CA ASP A 135 5.11 -7.40 -15.42
C ASP A 135 3.57 -7.29 -15.50
N GLU A 136 2.86 -8.27 -14.94
CA GLU A 136 1.40 -8.39 -14.90
C GLU A 136 0.74 -7.70 -13.68
N ASP A 137 1.54 -7.33 -12.67
CA ASP A 137 1.05 -6.71 -11.43
C ASP A 137 0.90 -5.18 -11.59
N PRO A 138 0.06 -4.52 -10.76
CA PRO A 138 -0.01 -3.08 -10.71
C PRO A 138 1.37 -2.46 -10.42
N ARG A 139 1.85 -1.64 -11.34
CA ARG A 139 3.18 -1.02 -11.27
C ARG A 139 3.11 0.31 -10.52
N PHE A 140 3.26 0.27 -9.20
CA PHE A 140 3.43 1.50 -8.41
C PHE A 140 4.89 1.79 -8.19
N TYR A 141 5.24 3.07 -8.09
CA TYR A 141 6.54 3.44 -7.54
C TYR A 141 6.33 4.41 -6.38
N LEU A 142 7.10 4.20 -5.32
CA LEU A 142 7.21 5.15 -4.23
C LEU A 142 8.18 6.26 -4.65
N ALA A 143 7.71 7.50 -4.65
CA ALA A 143 8.59 8.66 -4.85
C ALA A 143 9.56 8.80 -3.66
N GLU A 144 10.76 9.32 -3.92
CA GLU A 144 11.80 9.45 -2.89
C GLU A 144 11.33 10.33 -1.73
N GLU A 145 10.63 11.42 -2.03
CA GLU A 145 10.00 12.30 -1.04
C GLU A 145 8.99 11.60 -0.11
N ASP A 146 8.26 10.61 -0.61
CA ASP A 146 7.31 9.85 0.18
C ASP A 146 8.06 8.87 1.09
N VAL A 147 9.09 8.20 0.57
CA VAL A 147 9.99 7.33 1.35
C VAL A 147 10.68 8.12 2.47
N ASP A 148 11.16 9.32 2.15
CA ASP A 148 11.81 10.24 3.09
C ASP A 148 10.87 10.75 4.17
N ALA A 149 9.55 10.73 3.94
CA ALA A 149 8.55 11.18 4.91
C ALA A 149 8.03 10.07 5.83
N LEU A 150 8.22 8.80 5.46
CA LEU A 150 7.73 7.66 6.26
C LEU A 150 8.47 7.52 7.59
N ARG A 151 7.73 7.58 8.69
CA ARG A 151 8.21 7.44 10.07
C ARG A 151 7.29 6.51 10.86
N GLY A 152 7.78 6.00 12.00
CA GLY A 152 6.99 5.19 12.94
C GLY A 152 6.71 3.77 12.47
N ILE A 153 7.41 3.28 11.43
CA ILE A 153 7.29 1.88 10.97
C ILE A 153 7.87 0.97 12.05
N GLU A 154 7.08 -0.01 12.47
CA GLU A 154 7.48 -1.06 13.42
C GLU A 154 7.86 -2.36 12.70
N GLN A 155 7.21 -2.66 11.57
CA GLN A 155 7.44 -3.86 10.78
C GLN A 155 7.68 -3.47 9.32
N LEU A 156 8.83 -3.85 8.78
CA LEU A 156 9.19 -3.60 7.39
C LEU A 156 9.50 -4.92 6.70
N HIS A 157 8.66 -5.30 5.75
CA HIS A 157 8.86 -6.47 4.91
C HIS A 157 9.10 -6.01 3.47
N ILE A 158 10.18 -6.49 2.85
CA ILE A 158 10.47 -6.25 1.44
C ILE A 158 10.84 -7.57 0.79
N SER A 159 10.05 -8.00 -0.19
CA SER A 159 10.20 -9.30 -0.86
C SER A 159 10.47 -9.19 -2.37
N ASP A 160 11.05 -10.27 -2.91
CA ASP A 160 11.31 -10.53 -4.34
C ASP A 160 12.32 -9.62 -5.06
N GLY A 161 13.59 -9.69 -4.63
CA GLY A 161 14.73 -9.65 -5.55
C GLY A 161 15.04 -8.35 -6.31
N ILE A 162 16.02 -7.60 -5.79
CA ILE A 162 16.93 -6.67 -6.51
C ILE A 162 16.34 -5.31 -6.93
N ALA A 163 15.02 -5.11 -6.87
CA ALA A 163 14.40 -4.05 -7.65
C ALA A 163 14.03 -2.75 -6.85
N MET A 164 14.02 -2.74 -5.53
CA MET A 164 13.90 -1.46 -4.81
C MET A 164 15.26 -0.75 -4.80
N VAL A 165 15.31 0.52 -5.20
CA VAL A 165 16.55 1.30 -5.20
C VAL A 165 17.18 1.23 -3.81
N GLU A 166 18.42 0.76 -3.72
CA GLU A 166 19.18 0.57 -2.46
C GLU A 166 19.05 1.77 -1.52
N SER A 167 19.17 2.99 -2.07
CA SER A 167 19.05 4.23 -1.30
C SER A 167 17.71 4.33 -0.56
N ARG A 168 16.60 3.90 -1.18
CA ARG A 168 15.27 3.91 -0.54
C ARG A 168 15.19 2.93 0.62
N VAL A 169 15.78 1.74 0.48
CA VAL A 169 15.81 0.74 1.57
C VAL A 169 16.59 1.31 2.73
N VAL A 170 17.79 1.85 2.46
CA VAL A 170 18.64 2.48 3.48
C VAL A 170 17.93 3.66 4.16
N THR A 171 17.24 4.51 3.39
CA THR A 171 16.44 5.61 3.91
C THR A 171 15.33 5.10 4.84
N LEU A 172 14.55 4.09 4.44
CA LEU A 172 13.49 3.53 5.30
C LEU A 172 14.05 3.00 6.62
N LEU A 173 15.15 2.24 6.57
CA LEU A 173 15.79 1.69 7.76
C LEU A 173 16.29 2.80 8.69
N ARG A 174 16.99 3.80 8.16
CA ARG A 174 17.53 4.91 8.95
C ARG A 174 16.43 5.79 9.56
N ASN A 175 15.42 6.12 8.78
CA ASN A 175 14.32 6.99 9.21
C ASN A 175 13.45 6.34 10.29
N ASN A 176 13.44 5.02 10.37
CA ASN A 176 12.61 4.26 11.30
C ASN A 176 13.42 3.45 12.32
N SER A 177 14.72 3.76 12.48
CA SER A 177 15.63 2.96 13.31
C SER A 177 15.21 2.83 14.77
N SER A 178 14.57 3.86 15.32
CA SER A 178 14.07 3.88 16.70
C SER A 178 12.72 3.20 16.89
N SER A 179 11.98 2.93 15.80
CA SER A 179 10.63 2.34 15.85
C SER A 179 10.58 0.90 15.33
N LEU A 180 11.50 0.53 14.43
CA LEU A 180 11.56 -0.79 13.82
C LEU A 180 11.81 -1.88 14.86
N ARG A 181 10.97 -2.91 14.81
CA ARG A 181 11.03 -4.11 15.67
C ARG A 181 11.27 -5.37 14.85
N THR A 182 10.82 -5.37 13.61
CA THR A 182 10.94 -6.52 12.72
C THR A 182 11.25 -6.02 11.33
N VAL A 183 12.32 -6.58 10.76
CA VAL A 183 12.76 -6.31 9.39
C VAL A 183 12.93 -7.65 8.68
N GLN A 184 12.21 -7.84 7.58
CA GLN A 184 12.31 -9.03 6.75
C GLN A 184 12.65 -8.60 5.32
N LEU A 185 13.85 -8.96 4.88
CA LEU A 185 14.36 -8.59 3.57
C LEU A 185 14.68 -9.88 2.80
N SER A 186 13.88 -10.19 1.77
CA SER A 186 14.05 -11.41 0.98
C SER A 186 14.97 -11.16 -0.23
N TYR A 187 16.24 -10.84 0.05
CA TYR A 187 17.27 -10.66 -0.98
C TYR A 187 18.32 -11.77 -0.89
N SER A 188 18.75 -12.26 -2.05
CA SER A 188 19.85 -13.22 -2.15
C SER A 188 21.21 -12.58 -1.84
N ASN A 189 21.38 -11.28 -2.10
CA ASN A 189 22.60 -10.52 -1.81
C ASN A 189 22.24 -9.09 -1.35
N LEU A 190 22.36 -8.80 -0.05
CA LEU A 190 22.22 -7.44 0.46
C LEU A 190 23.48 -6.63 0.13
N SER A 191 23.32 -5.40 -0.34
CA SER A 191 24.44 -4.47 -0.54
C SER A 191 25.09 -4.09 0.79
N GLN A 192 26.32 -3.58 0.74
CA GLN A 192 27.01 -3.10 1.96
C GLN A 192 26.22 -1.98 2.64
N GLY A 193 25.64 -1.04 1.89
CA GLY A 193 24.86 0.06 2.47
C GLY A 193 23.64 -0.41 3.26
N VAL A 194 22.95 -1.46 2.79
CA VAL A 194 21.82 -2.07 3.51
C VAL A 194 22.32 -2.85 4.72
N GLN A 195 23.42 -3.61 4.61
CA GLN A 195 24.02 -4.33 5.74
C GLN A 195 24.44 -3.36 6.86
N ASP A 196 25.12 -2.27 6.53
CA ASP A 196 25.53 -1.24 7.49
C ASP A 196 24.31 -0.60 8.17
N ALA A 197 23.26 -0.33 7.41
CA ALA A 197 22.01 0.22 7.97
C ALA A 197 21.32 -0.76 8.92
N LEU A 198 21.33 -2.07 8.63
CA LEU A 198 20.80 -3.11 9.50
C LEU A 198 21.62 -3.26 10.78
N GLN A 199 22.95 -3.21 10.71
CA GLN A 199 23.81 -3.26 11.89
C GLN A 199 23.53 -2.11 12.86
N CYS A 200 23.17 -0.93 12.35
CA CYS A 200 22.75 0.21 13.17
C CYS A 200 21.40 0.01 13.87
N LEU A 201 20.61 -1.02 13.52
CA LEU A 201 19.36 -1.37 14.19
C LEU A 201 19.57 -2.30 15.38
N GLU A 202 20.69 -3.02 15.42
CA GLU A 202 21.06 -3.91 16.54
C GLU A 202 21.62 -3.07 17.69
N MET A 203 20.71 -2.54 18.52
CA MET A 203 20.97 -2.07 19.88
C MET A 203 20.30 -2.98 20.92
#